data_AF-A0A0F9HSV6-F1
#
_entry.id   AF-A0A0F9HSV6-F1
#
_cell.length_a   1.000
_cell.length_b   1.000
_cell.length_c   1.000
_cell.angle_alpha   90.00
_cell.angle_beta   90.00
_cell.angle_gamma   90.00
#
_symmetry.space_group_name_H-M   'P 1'
#
loop_
_entity.id
_entity.type
_entity.pdbx_description
1 polymer ?
#
loop_
_entity_poly.entity_id
_entity_poly.type
_entity_poly.pdbx_seq_one_letter_code
_entity_poly.pdbx_strand_id
1 'polypeptide(L)' 'MKKRERHPEQLLNAGISFVGMAACAVIGGELLSDILREEDNFPQIPDSIKPIAALVFVTFTALEANKVRYRLTKAFGLR' A
#
# COMPACT_ATOMS: atom_id res chain seq x y z
N MET A 1 6.44 -31.31 -12.74
CA MET A 1 6.32 -29.85 -12.50
C MET A 1 5.10 -29.34 -13.25
N LYS A 2 4.00 -28.97 -12.56
CA LYS A 2 2.81 -28.39 -13.22
C LYS A 2 3.16 -26.97 -13.69
N LYS A 3 3.05 -26.72 -15.00
CA LYS A 3 3.14 -25.37 -15.58
C LYS A 3 2.04 -24.53 -14.93
N ARG A 4 2.45 -23.58 -14.07
CA ARG A 4 1.55 -22.60 -13.46
C ARG A 4 1.20 -21.63 -14.58
N GLU A 5 0.06 -21.83 -15.25
CA GLU A 5 -0.53 -20.84 -16.15
C GLU A 5 -0.75 -19.58 -15.31
N ARG A 6 0.16 -18.61 -15.44
CA ARG A 6 -0.02 -17.29 -14.84
C ARG A 6 -1.08 -16.60 -15.67
N HIS A 7 -2.32 -16.69 -15.21
CA HIS A 7 -3.42 -15.97 -15.83
C HIS A 7 -3.05 -14.47 -15.92
N PRO A 8 -3.36 -13.78 -17.03
CA PRO A 8 -3.03 -12.37 -17.23
C PRO A 8 -3.56 -11.47 -16.10
N GLU A 9 -4.66 -11.85 -15.47
CA GLU A 9 -5.19 -11.20 -14.25
C GLU A 9 -4.21 -11.20 -13.06
N GLN A 10 -3.37 -12.23 -12.91
CA GLN A 10 -2.37 -12.30 -11.84
C GLN A 10 -1.22 -11.32 -12.07
N LEU A 11 -0.83 -11.11 -13.34
CA LEU A 11 0.18 -10.12 -13.71
C LEU A 11 -0.35 -8.70 -13.52
N LEU A 12 -1.61 -8.44 -13.90
CA LEU A 12 -2.27 -7.16 -13.68
C LEU A 12 -2.38 -6.84 -12.18
N ASN A 13 -2.87 -7.79 -11.39
CA ASN A 13 -2.97 -7.64 -9.93
C ASN A 13 -1.60 -7.44 -9.28
N ALA A 14 -0.56 -8.13 -9.76
CA ALA A 14 0.80 -7.93 -9.28
C ALA A 14 1.32 -6.52 -9.59
N GLY A 15 1.03 -6.00 -10.79
CA GLY A 15 1.37 -4.63 -11.17
C GLY A 15 0.67 -3.59 -10.29
N ILE A 16 -0.64 -3.75 -10.06
CA ILE A 16 -1.42 -2.86 -9.18
C ILE A 16 -0.87 -2.90 -7.75
N SER A 17 -0.60 -4.10 -7.22
CA SER A 17 0.01 -4.23 -5.88
C SER A 17 1.41 -3.62 -5.82
N PHE A 18 2.23 -3.75 -6.86
CA PHE A 18 3.56 -3.15 -6.90
C PHE A 18 3.50 -1.61 -6.87
N VAL A 19 2.65 -1.02 -7.72
CA VAL A 19 2.45 0.45 -7.75
C VAL A 19 1.92 0.95 -6.42
N GLY A 20 0.94 0.26 -5.83
CA GLY A 20 0.40 0.65 -4.53
C GLY A 20 1.42 0.53 -3.38
N MET A 21 2.26 -0.52 -3.38
CA MET A 21 3.35 -0.63 -2.41
C MET A 21 4.38 0.48 -2.56
N ALA A 22 4.79 0.80 -3.79
CA ALA A 22 5.72 1.88 -4.06
C ALA A 22 5.16 3.24 -3.60
N ALA A 23 3.87 3.51 -3.89
CA ALA A 23 3.18 4.71 -3.43
C ALA A 23 3.14 4.78 -1.90
N CYS A 24 2.80 3.67 -1.22
CA CYS A 24 2.82 3.63 0.25
C CYS A 24 4.22 3.81 0.84
N ALA A 25 5.26 3.26 0.22
CA ALA A 25 6.64 3.43 0.68
C ALA A 25 7.10 4.89 0.57
N VAL A 26 6.75 5.57 -0.54
CA VAL A 26 7.04 7.00 -0.73
C VAL A 26 6.26 7.82 0.30
N ILE A 27 4.93 7.66 0.38
CA ILE A 27 4.09 8.43 1.30
C ILE A 27 4.50 8.20 2.77
N GLY A 28 4.77 6.94 3.15
CA GLY A 28 5.22 6.61 4.50
C GLY A 28 6.62 7.13 4.82
N GLY A 29 7.54 7.10 3.86
CA GLY A 29 8.89 7.65 4.02
C GLY A 29 8.90 9.17 4.20
N GLU A 30 8.04 9.86 3.46
CA GLU A 30 7.83 11.31 3.58
C GLU A 30 7.17 11.68 4.91
N LEU A 31 6.10 10.99 5.32
CA LEU A 31 5.51 11.18 6.66
C LEU A 31 6.54 10.99 7.78
N LEU A 32 7.40 9.97 7.64
CA LEU A 32 8.46 9.73 8.61
C LEU A 32 9.50 10.86 8.59
N SER A 33 9.87 11.37 7.41
CA SER A 33 10.77 12.52 7.26
C SER A 33 10.17 13.78 7.88
N ASP A 34 8.89 14.06 7.64
CA ASP A 34 8.16 15.20 8.19
C ASP A 34 8.12 15.13 9.72
N ILE A 35 7.84 13.95 10.30
CA ILE A 35 7.89 13.72 11.76
C ILE A 35 9.29 13.96 12.33
N LEU A 36 10.34 13.47 11.64
CA LEU A 36 11.72 13.60 12.10
C LEU A 36 12.28 15.03 11.98
N ARG A 37 11.70 15.85 11.10
CA ARG A 37 12.17 17.21 10.81
C ARG A 37 11.28 18.31 11.37
N GLU A 38 10.14 17.97 11.97
CA GLU A 38 9.11 18.91 12.43
C GLU A 38 8.65 19.87 11.30
N GLU A 39 8.62 19.38 10.05
CA GLU A 39 8.24 20.14 8.86
C GLU A 39 6.75 19.94 8.50
N ASP A 40 6.18 20.89 7.73
CA ASP A 40 4.80 20.82 7.25
C ASP A 40 4.57 19.62 6.31
N ASN A 41 3.44 18.93 6.49
CA ASN A 41 3.09 17.72 5.77
C ASN A 41 3.20 17.86 4.23
N PHE A 42 4.07 17.07 3.62
CA PHE A 42 4.23 16.90 2.16
C PHE A 42 4.37 18.21 1.36
N PRO A 43 5.51 18.92 1.44
CA PRO A 43 5.72 20.17 0.71
C PRO A 43 5.73 19.99 -0.82
N GLN A 44 6.08 18.78 -1.28
CA GLN A 44 6.18 18.41 -2.69
C GLN A 44 4.86 17.98 -3.34
N ILE A 45 3.82 17.73 -2.55
CA ILE A 45 2.48 17.39 -3.07
C ILE A 45 1.63 18.67 -3.05
N PRO A 46 1.08 19.11 -4.19
CA PRO A 46 0.16 20.24 -4.21
C PRO A 46 -1.03 20.04 -3.25
N ASP A 47 -1.40 21.08 -2.50
CA ASP A 47 -2.46 21.00 -1.48
C ASP A 47 -3.80 20.48 -2.04
N SER A 48 -4.09 20.76 -3.31
CA SER A 48 -5.30 20.31 -4.00
C SER A 48 -5.41 18.79 -4.16
N ILE A 49 -4.29 18.07 -4.20
CA ILE A 49 -4.27 16.61 -4.39
C ILE A 49 -3.90 15.83 -3.12
N LYS A 50 -3.44 16.52 -2.05
CA LYS A 50 -3.15 15.90 -0.75
C LYS A 50 -4.31 15.05 -0.20
N PRO A 51 -5.59 15.47 -0.27
CA PRO A 51 -6.71 14.65 0.21
C PRO A 51 -6.86 13.34 -0.56
N ILE A 52 -6.63 13.38 -1.89
CA ILE A 52 -6.72 12.19 -2.75
C ILE A 52 -5.55 11.25 -2.45
N ALA A 53 -4.34 11.77 -2.29
CA ALA A 53 -3.18 10.98 -1.93
C ALA A 53 -3.37 10.29 -0.57
N ALA A 54 -3.90 11.00 0.42
CA ALA A 54 -4.24 10.44 1.73
C ALA A 54 -5.32 9.34 1.63
N LEU A 55 -6.37 9.56 0.84
CA LEU A 55 -7.42 8.56 0.61
C LEU A 55 -6.88 7.28 -0.03
N VAL A 56 -6.03 7.41 -1.05
CA VAL A 56 -5.37 6.28 -1.72
C VAL A 56 -4.49 5.51 -0.73
N PHE A 57 -3.70 6.23 0.07
CA PHE A 57 -2.84 5.63 1.09
C PHE A 57 -3.63 4.85 2.14
N VAL A 58 -4.68 5.46 2.72
CA VAL A 58 -5.53 4.83 3.74
C VAL A 58 -6.23 3.60 3.16
N THR A 59 -6.78 3.71 1.96
CA THR A 59 -7.47 2.61 1.28
C THR A 59 -6.52 1.44 1.02
N PHE A 60 -5.34 1.71 0.46
CA PHE A 60 -4.36 0.67 0.18
C PHE A 60 -3.86 0.01 1.47
N THR A 61 -3.55 0.81 2.48
CA THR A 61 -3.11 0.31 3.80
C THR A 61 -4.17 -0.59 4.43
N ALA A 62 -5.47 -0.21 4.36
CA ALA A 62 -6.57 -1.03 4.86
C ALA A 62 -6.71 -2.36 4.09
N LEU A 63 -6.54 -2.34 2.77
CA LEU A 63 -6.57 -3.55 1.95
C LEU A 63 -5.41 -4.50 2.27
N GLU A 64 -4.18 -3.97 2.40
CA GLU A 64 -3.01 -4.77 2.77
C GLU A 64 -3.11 -5.28 4.22
N ALA A 65 -3.57 -4.46 5.16
CA ALA A 65 -3.84 -4.88 6.53
C ALA A 65 -4.86 -6.03 6.58
N ASN A 66 -5.91 -5.97 5.74
CA ASN A 66 -6.87 -7.07 5.63
C ASN A 66 -6.25 -8.35 5.05
N LYS A 67 -5.35 -8.25 4.06
CA LYS A 67 -4.62 -9.41 3.54
C LYS A 67 -3.72 -10.03 4.61
N VAL A 68 -2.98 -9.20 5.36
CA VAL A 68 -2.13 -9.66 6.48
C VAL A 68 -2.99 -10.30 7.56
N ARG A 69 -4.09 -9.64 7.98
CA ARG A 69 -5.05 -10.18 8.95
C ARG A 69 -5.55 -11.54 8.51
N TYR A 70 -6.04 -11.68 7.28
CA TYR A 70 -6.53 -12.95 6.75
C TYR A 70 -5.45 -14.05 6.80
N ARG A 71 -4.21 -13.74 6.41
CA ARG A 71 -3.09 -14.70 6.46
C ARG A 71 -2.74 -15.09 7.89
N LEU A 72 -2.74 -14.14 8.83
CA LEU A 72 -2.49 -14.41 10.25
C LEU A 72 -3.62 -15.25 10.86
N THR A 73 -4.89 -14.89 10.64
CA THR A 73 -6.04 -15.67 11.12
C THR A 73 -5.99 -17.11 10.62
N LYS A 74 -5.61 -17.30 9.35
CA LYS A 74 -5.39 -18.64 8.78
C LYS A 74 -4.19 -19.36 9.39
N ALA A 75 -3.06 -18.67 9.61
CA ALA A 75 -1.87 -19.25 10.23
C ALA A 75 -2.08 -19.66 11.70
N PHE A 76 -2.93 -18.94 12.43
CA PHE A 76 -3.30 -19.25 13.81
C PHE A 76 -4.48 -20.22 13.94
N GLY A 77 -5.02 -20.75 12.83
CA GLY A 77 -6.12 -21.72 12.85
C GLY A 77 -7.45 -21.16 13.37
N LEU A 78 -7.61 -19.83 13.36
CA LEU A 78 -8.83 -19.14 13.77
C LEU A 78 -9.88 -19.08 12.64
N ARG A 79 -9.52 -19.55 11.43
CA ARG A 79 -10.40 -19.75 10.27
C ARG A 79 -9.81 -20.74 9.27
#